data_AF-A0A1M6KQG5-F1
#
_entry.id   AF-A0A1M6KQG5-F1
#
_cell.length_a   1.000
_cell.length_b   1.000
_cell.length_c   1.000
_cell.angle_alpha   90.00
_cell.angle_beta   90.00
_cell.angle_gamma   90.00
#
_symmetry.space_group_name_H-M   'P 1'
#
loop_
_entity.id
_entity.type
_entity.pdbx_description
1 polymer ?
#
loop_
_entity_poly.entity_id
_entity_poly.type
_entity_poly.pdbx_seq_one_letter_code
_entity_poly.pdbx_strand_id
1 'polypeptide(L)'
;MLDKFYEVNDFTAFNKQVKHRLEKSMGDEYDILLHTVTKNNGGRSEGIIIRKKDGYFAHNLYLEGLYKKYIKGMPMEDAVKELEKAYYEAFSNKAENTIDLNSYEQIKDNIFYRIVNYERNKEILSEIPYLPFLDLAVTFHCLVQNKSENLSSIHITYRHLIMWGINVKTVTEQAMENTPRIFPAKINTLEEVIGEIAFETAFPGFQPMYVITNAIGINGAGCLLYKGVIKQVAEIAGGDFYILPSSIHEIIAIKDSGFINKEELASMVKEVNTSQVAEEDYLSDSVYYYCIEEKRIIKIQ
;
A
#
# COMPACT_ATOMS: atom_id res chain seq x y z
N MET A 1 -28.85 39.66 -7.94
CA MET A 1 -27.40 39.80 -7.65
C MET A 1 -26.76 38.54 -8.21
N LEU A 2 -25.97 38.69 -9.27
CA LEU A 2 -25.53 37.60 -10.15
C LEU A 2 -24.51 36.69 -9.47
N ASP A 3 -24.85 35.41 -9.32
CA ASP A 3 -23.93 34.32 -9.02
C ASP A 3 -22.94 34.18 -10.18
N LYS A 4 -21.75 34.75 -10.03
CA LYS A 4 -20.62 34.47 -10.92
C LYS A 4 -20.04 33.11 -10.53
N PHE A 5 -20.39 32.11 -11.34
CA PHE A 5 -19.64 30.87 -11.48
C PHE A 5 -18.17 31.21 -11.70
N TYR A 6 -17.33 30.93 -10.71
CA TYR A 6 -15.89 30.77 -10.94
C TYR A 6 -15.71 29.43 -11.65
N GLU A 7 -15.15 29.46 -12.86
CA GLU A 7 -14.62 28.27 -13.53
C GLU A 7 -13.60 27.61 -12.60
N VAL A 8 -13.94 26.41 -12.12
CA VAL A 8 -13.17 25.63 -11.16
C VAL A 8 -12.16 24.79 -11.93
N ASN A 9 -10.95 25.31 -12.14
CA ASN A 9 -9.85 24.52 -12.73
C ASN A 9 -8.74 24.18 -11.74
N ASP A 10 -8.90 24.54 -10.45
CA ASP A 10 -7.94 24.19 -9.40
C ASP A 10 -8.56 23.27 -8.35
N PHE A 11 -7.83 22.21 -8.00
CA PHE A 11 -8.21 21.16 -7.06
C PHE A 11 -8.58 21.73 -5.69
N THR A 12 -7.87 22.78 -5.26
CA THR A 12 -8.17 23.49 -4.00
C THR A 12 -9.57 24.09 -4.00
N ALA A 13 -9.98 24.69 -5.12
CA ALA A 13 -11.30 25.29 -5.25
C ALA A 13 -12.41 24.22 -5.29
N PHE A 14 -12.16 23.10 -5.97
CA PHE A 14 -13.03 21.92 -5.94
C PHE A 14 -13.25 21.42 -4.51
N ASN A 15 -12.17 21.18 -3.74
CA ASN A 15 -12.25 20.67 -2.37
C ASN A 15 -13.08 21.60 -1.45
N LYS A 16 -12.89 22.91 -1.57
CA LYS A 16 -13.67 23.91 -0.82
C LYS A 16 -15.15 23.90 -1.19
N GLN A 17 -15.48 23.76 -2.47
CA GLN A 17 -16.87 23.68 -2.92
C GLN A 17 -17.57 22.40 -2.47
N VAL A 18 -16.87 21.27 -2.57
CA VAL A 18 -17.35 19.98 -2.07
C VAL A 18 -17.66 20.08 -0.57
N LYS A 19 -16.70 20.60 0.23
CA LYS A 19 -16.91 20.82 1.66
C LYS A 19 -18.15 21.67 1.94
N HIS A 20 -18.24 22.85 1.30
CA HIS A 20 -19.35 23.77 1.54
C HIS A 20 -20.72 23.15 1.19
N ARG A 21 -20.77 22.38 0.10
CA ARG A 21 -22.00 21.72 -0.33
C ARG A 21 -22.41 20.58 0.58
N LEU A 22 -21.45 19.77 1.08
CA LEU A 22 -21.69 18.74 2.09
C LEU A 22 -22.18 19.34 3.41
N GLU A 23 -21.60 20.45 3.87
CA GLU A 23 -22.08 21.16 5.07
C GLU A 23 -23.55 21.58 4.91
N LYS A 24 -23.94 22.03 3.72
CA LYS A 24 -25.31 22.44 3.42
C LYS A 24 -26.29 21.26 3.29
N SER A 25 -25.87 20.16 2.68
CA SER A 25 -26.75 19.01 2.41
C SER A 25 -26.93 18.10 3.62
N MET A 26 -25.86 17.86 4.39
CA MET A 26 -25.89 16.99 5.58
C MET A 26 -26.36 17.72 6.84
N GLY A 27 -26.23 19.05 6.89
CA GLY A 27 -26.72 19.88 7.98
C GLY A 27 -25.86 19.85 9.24
N ASP A 28 -26.33 20.57 10.27
CA ASP A 28 -25.55 20.88 11.47
C ASP A 28 -25.24 19.68 12.38
N GLU A 29 -25.84 18.52 12.13
CA GLU A 29 -25.56 17.30 12.90
C GLU A 29 -24.20 16.66 12.53
N TYR A 30 -23.59 17.10 11.43
CA TYR A 30 -22.29 16.63 10.95
C TYR A 30 -21.20 17.72 11.03
N ASP A 31 -19.99 17.30 11.35
CA ASP A 31 -18.76 18.06 11.12
C ASP A 31 -18.12 17.58 9.82
N ILE A 32 -17.84 18.53 8.92
CA ILE A 32 -17.17 18.27 7.65
C ILE A 32 -15.80 18.97 7.67
N LEU A 33 -14.72 18.19 7.61
CA LEU A 33 -13.35 18.71 7.74
C LEU A 33 -12.50 18.31 6.54
N LEU A 34 -11.85 19.29 5.89
CA LEU A 34 -10.79 19.02 4.94
C LEU A 34 -9.48 18.78 5.70
N HIS A 35 -8.69 17.83 5.24
CA HIS A 35 -7.37 17.54 5.79
C HIS A 35 -6.49 16.87 4.74
N THR A 36 -5.18 16.93 4.96
CA THR A 36 -4.19 16.24 4.16
C THR A 36 -3.75 14.97 4.89
N VAL A 37 -3.75 13.84 4.20
CA VAL A 37 -3.25 12.55 4.67
C VAL A 37 -1.93 12.25 3.98
N THR A 38 -0.91 11.89 4.76
CA THR A 38 0.36 11.37 4.23
C THR A 38 0.18 9.91 3.81
N LYS A 39 0.34 9.64 2.51
CA LYS A 39 0.42 8.32 1.89
C LYS A 39 1.84 7.75 1.98
N ASN A 40 2.02 6.53 1.49
CA ASN A 40 3.33 5.92 1.33
C ASN A 40 4.25 6.84 0.50
N ASN A 41 5.54 6.80 0.82
CA ASN A 41 6.61 7.57 0.17
C ASN A 41 6.43 9.10 0.26
N GLY A 42 5.74 9.58 1.29
CA GLY A 42 5.52 11.02 1.50
C GLY A 42 4.51 11.66 0.56
N GLY A 43 3.83 10.84 -0.27
CA GLY A 43 2.71 11.30 -1.08
C GLY A 43 1.66 11.97 -0.18
N ARG A 44 1.00 13.01 -0.68
CA ARG A 44 -0.04 13.71 0.07
C ARG A 44 -1.36 13.57 -0.64
N SER A 45 -2.41 13.29 0.13
CA SER A 45 -3.77 13.26 -0.40
C SER A 45 -4.71 14.14 0.40
N GLU A 46 -5.56 14.86 -0.33
CA GLU A 46 -6.60 15.68 0.25
C GLU A 46 -7.84 14.82 0.49
N GLY A 47 -8.22 14.72 1.75
CA GLY A 47 -9.39 13.97 2.20
C GLY A 47 -10.42 14.87 2.87
N ILE A 48 -11.65 14.39 2.91
CA ILE A 48 -12.74 14.99 3.67
C ILE A 48 -13.19 14.01 4.76
N ILE A 49 -13.16 14.47 6.01
CA ILE A 49 -13.71 13.75 7.15
C ILE A 49 -15.16 14.19 7.31
N ILE A 50 -16.06 13.23 7.27
CA ILE A 50 -17.47 13.40 7.64
C ILE A 50 -17.64 12.72 9.00
N ARG A 51 -17.98 13.50 10.03
CA ARG A 51 -18.18 13.01 11.40
C ARG A 51 -19.57 13.40 11.91
N LYS A 52 -20.33 12.43 12.41
CA LYS A 52 -21.59 12.75 13.09
C LYS A 52 -21.29 13.22 14.53
N LYS A 53 -21.83 14.37 14.95
CA LYS A 53 -21.47 15.01 16.23
C LYS A 53 -21.88 14.21 17.47
N ASP A 54 -22.98 13.46 17.37
CA ASP A 54 -23.54 12.62 18.44
C ASP A 54 -22.98 11.19 18.44
N GLY A 55 -22.06 10.86 17.53
CA GLY A 55 -21.58 9.50 17.32
C GLY A 55 -20.06 9.37 17.31
N TYR A 56 -19.60 8.13 17.41
CA TYR A 56 -18.18 7.77 17.31
C TYR A 56 -17.76 7.39 15.88
N PHE A 57 -18.55 7.76 14.86
CA PHE A 57 -18.22 7.46 13.46
C PHE A 57 -17.76 8.70 12.72
N ALA A 58 -16.50 8.64 12.30
CA ALA A 58 -15.91 9.54 11.32
C ALA A 58 -15.42 8.68 10.16
N HIS A 59 -15.65 9.15 8.92
CA HIS A 59 -15.16 8.49 7.73
C HIS A 59 -14.34 9.48 6.90
N ASN A 60 -13.15 9.07 6.49
CA ASN A 60 -12.29 9.84 5.60
C ASN A 60 -12.51 9.37 4.16
N LEU A 61 -12.81 10.31 3.26
CA LEU A 61 -12.99 10.09 1.83
C LEU A 61 -11.97 10.92 1.03
N TYR A 62 -11.19 10.27 0.17
CA TYR A 62 -10.20 10.93 -0.69
C TYR A 62 -10.85 11.64 -1.89
N LEU A 63 -10.36 12.82 -2.26
CA LEU A 63 -11.01 13.69 -3.25
C LEU A 63 -10.39 13.63 -4.65
N GLU A 64 -9.19 13.08 -4.84
CA GLU A 64 -8.47 13.11 -6.13
C GLU A 64 -9.19 12.31 -7.21
N GLY A 65 -9.66 11.10 -6.87
CA GLY A 65 -10.39 10.25 -7.81
C GLY A 65 -11.68 10.93 -8.29
N LEU A 66 -12.36 11.62 -7.38
CA LEU A 66 -13.56 12.36 -7.66
C LEU A 66 -13.27 13.61 -8.50
N TYR A 67 -12.18 14.32 -8.19
CA TYR A 67 -11.73 15.46 -8.97
C TYR A 67 -11.40 15.08 -10.41
N LYS A 68 -10.74 13.92 -10.63
CA LYS A 68 -10.48 13.38 -11.98
C LYS A 68 -11.78 13.14 -12.77
N LYS A 69 -12.88 12.76 -12.11
CA LYS A 69 -14.20 12.63 -12.75
C LYS A 69 -14.82 14.01 -13.01
N TYR A 70 -14.70 14.94 -12.06
CA TYR A 70 -15.20 16.32 -12.18
C TYR A 70 -14.60 17.06 -13.38
N ILE A 71 -13.28 17.03 -13.55
CA ILE A 71 -12.61 17.66 -14.70
C ILE A 71 -12.97 17.00 -16.04
N LYS A 72 -13.50 15.77 -16.03
CA LYS A 72 -14.03 15.07 -17.20
C LYS A 72 -15.51 15.36 -17.47
N GLY A 73 -16.12 16.30 -16.72
CA GLY A 73 -17.49 16.76 -16.93
C GLY A 73 -18.52 16.22 -15.94
N MET A 74 -18.12 15.49 -14.89
CA MET A 74 -19.06 15.13 -13.82
C MET A 74 -19.58 16.41 -13.12
N PRO A 75 -20.91 16.56 -12.95
CA PRO A 75 -21.47 17.69 -12.19
C PRO A 75 -21.02 17.69 -10.73
N MET A 76 -20.84 18.88 -10.16
CA MET A 76 -20.43 19.05 -8.75
C MET A 76 -21.44 18.40 -7.79
N GLU A 77 -22.73 18.50 -8.08
CA GLU A 77 -23.80 17.90 -7.30
C GLU A 77 -23.72 16.37 -7.26
N ASP A 78 -23.28 15.73 -8.35
CA ASP A 78 -23.12 14.28 -8.42
C ASP A 78 -21.87 13.83 -7.66
N ALA A 79 -20.80 14.64 -7.70
CA ALA A 79 -19.62 14.41 -6.88
C ALA A 79 -19.97 14.41 -5.38
N VAL A 80 -20.76 15.39 -4.92
CA VAL A 80 -21.23 15.47 -3.52
C VAL A 80 -22.07 14.25 -3.14
N LYS A 81 -23.02 13.84 -3.99
CA LYS A 81 -23.85 12.65 -3.75
C LYS A 81 -23.03 11.36 -3.67
N GLU A 82 -21.97 11.22 -4.47
CA GLU A 82 -21.07 10.06 -4.43
C GLU A 82 -20.38 9.95 -3.06
N LEU A 83 -19.95 11.09 -2.48
CA LEU A 83 -19.36 11.14 -1.15
C LEU A 83 -20.37 10.83 -0.04
N GLU A 84 -21.58 11.40 -0.11
CA GLU A 84 -22.66 11.10 0.85
C GLU A 84 -23.00 9.61 0.83
N LYS A 85 -23.17 9.03 -0.37
CA LYS A 85 -23.45 7.61 -0.53
C LYS A 85 -22.34 6.76 0.08
N ALA A 86 -21.07 7.06 -0.22
CA ALA A 86 -19.94 6.34 0.36
C ALA A 86 -19.92 6.43 1.90
N TYR A 87 -20.25 7.59 2.47
CA TYR A 87 -20.38 7.75 3.91
C TYR A 87 -21.47 6.86 4.52
N TYR A 88 -22.69 6.90 3.97
CA TYR A 88 -23.82 6.12 4.50
C TYR A 88 -23.63 4.61 4.33
N GLU A 89 -23.00 4.19 3.23
CA GLU A 89 -22.60 2.79 3.04
C GLU A 89 -21.57 2.37 4.10
N ALA A 90 -20.54 3.17 4.35
CA ALA A 90 -19.53 2.89 5.37
C ALA A 90 -20.14 2.88 6.79
N PHE A 91 -21.06 3.81 7.09
CA PHE A 91 -21.76 3.86 8.37
C PHE A 91 -22.62 2.62 8.59
N SER A 92 -23.39 2.20 7.58
CA SER A 92 -24.25 1.01 7.66
C SER A 92 -23.42 -0.26 7.85
N ASN A 93 -22.29 -0.39 7.15
CA ASN A 93 -21.37 -1.53 7.31
C ASN A 93 -20.69 -1.56 8.71
N LYS A 94 -20.49 -0.41 9.36
CA LYS A 94 -19.87 -0.36 10.70
C LYS A 94 -20.75 -1.02 11.76
N ALA A 95 -22.08 -1.01 11.60
CA ALA A 95 -22.99 -1.63 12.55
C ALA A 95 -22.80 -3.15 12.66
N GLU A 96 -22.16 -3.80 11.68
CA GLU A 96 -21.99 -5.25 11.62
C GLU A 96 -20.62 -5.76 12.10
N ASN A 97 -19.57 -4.93 12.15
CA ASN A 97 -18.20 -5.38 12.49
C ASN A 97 -17.32 -4.25 13.08
N THR A 98 -17.53 -3.86 14.34
CA THR A 98 -16.58 -2.96 15.04
C THR A 98 -15.46 -3.76 15.68
N ILE A 99 -14.28 -3.76 15.07
CA ILE A 99 -13.03 -4.17 15.72
C ILE A 99 -12.66 -3.10 16.76
N ASP A 100 -12.56 -3.47 18.04
CA ASP A 100 -12.08 -2.56 19.08
C ASP A 100 -10.56 -2.46 19.05
N LEU A 101 -10.06 -1.38 18.45
CA LEU A 101 -8.63 -1.10 18.35
C LEU A 101 -7.94 -0.89 19.71
N ASN A 102 -8.71 -0.70 20.79
CA ASN A 102 -8.16 -0.58 22.14
C ASN A 102 -7.83 -1.94 22.76
N SER A 103 -8.38 -3.04 22.23
CA SER A 103 -8.19 -4.38 22.74
C SER A 103 -7.17 -5.16 21.90
N TYR A 104 -5.96 -5.35 22.44
CA TYR A 104 -4.94 -6.17 21.79
C TYR A 104 -5.44 -7.59 21.47
N GLU A 105 -6.14 -8.21 22.42
CA GLU A 105 -6.66 -9.57 22.27
C GLU A 105 -7.64 -9.72 21.09
N GLN A 106 -8.42 -8.69 20.78
CA GLN A 106 -9.34 -8.71 19.64
C GLN A 106 -8.65 -8.46 18.30
N ILE A 107 -7.52 -7.74 18.30
CA ILE A 107 -6.87 -7.28 17.06
C ILE A 107 -5.60 -8.05 16.71
N LYS A 108 -5.00 -8.78 17.66
CA LYS A 108 -3.69 -9.42 17.49
C LYS A 108 -3.64 -10.34 16.27
N ASP A 109 -4.72 -11.05 15.95
CA ASP A 109 -4.78 -11.97 14.79
C ASP A 109 -4.96 -11.24 13.45
N ASN A 110 -5.21 -9.93 13.49
CA ASN A 110 -5.35 -9.06 12.32
C ASN A 110 -4.14 -8.13 12.13
N ILE A 111 -3.11 -8.26 12.98
CA ILE A 111 -1.84 -7.54 12.83
C ILE A 111 -1.04 -8.18 11.70
N PHE A 112 -0.58 -7.38 10.75
CA PHE A 112 0.30 -7.82 9.66
C PHE A 112 1.37 -6.76 9.39
N TYR A 113 2.35 -7.08 8.55
CA TYR A 113 3.38 -6.13 8.16
C TYR A 113 3.35 -5.81 6.67
N ARG A 114 3.96 -4.66 6.34
CA ARG A 114 4.28 -4.23 4.97
C ARG A 114 5.75 -3.84 4.91
N ILE A 115 6.31 -3.83 3.71
CA ILE A 115 7.64 -3.29 3.47
C ILE A 115 7.50 -2.02 2.64
N VAL A 116 8.19 -0.96 3.06
CA VAL A 116 8.20 0.35 2.40
C VAL A 116 9.63 0.84 2.22
N ASN A 117 9.84 1.82 1.34
CA ASN A 117 11.15 2.47 1.24
C ASN A 117 11.52 3.20 2.53
N TYR A 118 12.70 2.97 3.10
CA TYR A 118 13.09 3.61 4.36
C TYR A 118 13.23 5.14 4.20
N GLU A 119 13.98 5.59 3.18
CA GLU A 119 14.29 7.00 2.98
C GLU A 119 13.02 7.84 2.73
N ARG A 120 12.18 7.38 1.81
CA ARG A 120 10.95 8.10 1.42
C ARG A 120 9.87 8.11 2.51
N ASN A 121 10.00 7.27 3.55
CA ASN A 121 9.05 7.20 4.66
C ASN A 121 9.62 7.66 6.00
N LYS A 122 10.81 8.29 6.02
CA LYS A 122 11.45 8.74 7.28
C LYS A 122 10.55 9.57 8.20
N GLU A 123 9.71 10.42 7.64
CA GLU A 123 8.78 11.25 8.42
C GLU A 123 7.81 10.38 9.24
N ILE A 124 7.05 9.50 8.58
CA ILE A 124 6.09 8.62 9.27
C ILE A 124 6.78 7.59 10.17
N LEU A 125 7.97 7.11 9.78
CA LEU A 125 8.77 6.15 10.57
C LEU A 125 9.24 6.72 11.92
N SER A 126 9.24 8.05 12.09
CA SER A 126 9.49 8.67 13.40
C SER A 126 8.34 8.49 14.40
N GLU A 127 7.15 8.14 13.93
CA GLU A 127 5.92 8.05 14.74
C GLU A 127 5.40 6.62 14.93
N ILE A 128 5.93 5.66 14.16
CA ILE A 128 5.46 4.26 14.17
C ILE A 128 6.60 3.28 14.49
N PRO A 129 6.29 2.11 15.11
CA PRO A 129 7.24 1.02 15.21
C PRO A 129 7.59 0.46 13.82
N TYR A 130 8.87 0.20 13.60
CA TYR A 130 9.36 -0.45 12.39
C TYR A 130 10.61 -1.30 12.65
N LEU A 131 10.95 -2.17 11.70
CA LEU A 131 12.25 -2.84 11.64
C LEU A 131 13.01 -2.42 10.38
N PRO A 132 14.30 -2.05 10.50
CA PRO A 132 15.13 -1.80 9.32
C PRO A 132 15.41 -3.12 8.59
N PHE A 133 15.36 -3.09 7.26
CA PHE A 133 15.69 -4.22 6.41
C PHE A 133 16.31 -3.73 5.11
N LEU A 134 17.62 -3.93 4.94
CA LEU A 134 18.38 -3.33 3.82
C LEU A 134 18.18 -1.80 3.79
N ASP A 135 17.70 -1.26 2.67
CA ASP A 135 17.28 0.14 2.48
C ASP A 135 15.75 0.32 2.61
N LEU A 136 15.07 -0.67 3.17
CA LEU A 136 13.63 -0.73 3.39
C LEU A 136 13.29 -0.70 4.88
N ALA A 137 12.01 -0.47 5.18
CA ALA A 137 11.45 -0.55 6.52
C ALA A 137 10.25 -1.49 6.55
N VAL A 138 10.22 -2.37 7.55
CA VAL A 138 9.06 -3.22 7.86
C VAL A 138 8.15 -2.44 8.80
N THR A 139 6.93 -2.13 8.37
CA THR A 139 5.93 -1.38 9.16
C THR A 139 4.76 -2.28 9.54
N PHE A 140 4.10 -1.98 10.66
CA PHE A 140 3.03 -2.82 11.22
C PHE A 140 1.66 -2.18 11.06
N HIS A 141 0.68 -3.00 10.70
CA HIS A 141 -0.68 -2.58 10.35
C HIS A 141 -1.71 -3.49 10.99
N CYS A 142 -2.87 -2.95 11.33
CA CYS A 142 -4.03 -3.75 11.72
C CYS A 142 -5.05 -3.75 10.58
N LEU A 143 -5.47 -4.94 10.16
CA LEU A 143 -6.52 -5.12 9.16
C LEU A 143 -7.88 -4.74 9.79
N VAL A 144 -8.61 -3.82 9.15
CA VAL A 144 -9.93 -3.34 9.61
C VAL A 144 -11.06 -3.95 8.78
N GLN A 145 -10.85 -4.07 7.46
CA GLN A 145 -11.80 -4.75 6.58
C GLN A 145 -11.06 -5.41 5.42
N ASN A 146 -11.50 -6.62 5.09
CA ASN A 146 -11.09 -7.36 3.89
C ASN A 146 -12.33 -7.63 3.05
N LYS A 147 -12.66 -6.71 2.13
CA LYS A 147 -13.59 -6.98 1.03
C LYS A 147 -12.75 -7.21 -0.22
N SER A 148 -13.21 -8.10 -1.10
CA SER A 148 -12.46 -8.76 -2.20
C SER A 148 -11.61 -7.88 -3.12
N GLU A 149 -11.70 -6.55 -3.05
CA GLU A 149 -10.97 -5.61 -3.90
C GLU A 149 -10.35 -4.41 -3.13
N ASN A 150 -10.58 -4.28 -1.82
CA ASN A 150 -10.07 -3.14 -1.04
C ASN A 150 -9.56 -3.57 0.34
N LEU A 151 -8.23 -3.51 0.50
CA LEU A 151 -7.54 -3.76 1.76
C LEU A 151 -7.60 -2.50 2.64
N SER A 152 -8.44 -2.50 3.67
CA SER A 152 -8.50 -1.39 4.64
C SER A 152 -7.72 -1.73 5.89
N SER A 153 -6.68 -0.94 6.19
CA SER A 153 -5.87 -1.11 7.39
C SER A 153 -5.48 0.22 8.00
N ILE A 154 -5.06 0.17 9.26
CA ILE A 154 -4.49 1.31 9.98
C ILE A 154 -3.05 1.01 10.36
N HIS A 155 -2.22 2.06 10.46
CA HIS A 155 -0.89 1.94 11.04
C HIS A 155 -0.98 1.63 12.54
N ILE A 156 -0.17 0.68 12.98
CA ILE A 156 0.14 0.53 14.40
C ILE A 156 1.16 1.62 14.75
N THR A 157 0.92 2.34 15.84
CA THR A 157 1.75 3.48 16.28
C THR A 157 2.35 3.15 17.64
N TYR A 158 3.33 3.93 18.11
CA TYR A 158 3.85 3.75 19.48
C TYR A 158 2.75 3.93 20.54
N ARG A 159 1.74 4.78 20.29
CA ARG A 159 0.58 4.94 21.18
C ARG A 159 -0.24 3.66 21.30
N HIS A 160 -0.43 2.94 20.19
CA HIS A 160 -1.10 1.64 20.20
C HIS A 160 -0.32 0.62 21.04
N LEU A 161 1.01 0.55 20.89
CA LEU A 161 1.84 -0.36 21.70
C LEU A 161 1.74 -0.07 23.21
N ILE A 162 1.82 1.21 23.59
CA ILE A 162 1.67 1.66 24.99
C ILE A 162 0.29 1.27 25.54
N MET A 163 -0.76 1.52 24.77
CA MET A 163 -2.14 1.20 25.14
C MET A 163 -2.36 -0.31 25.33
N TRP A 164 -1.80 -1.12 24.45
CA TRP A 164 -1.88 -2.58 24.52
C TRP A 164 -0.96 -3.20 25.58
N GLY A 165 -0.02 -2.43 26.13
CA GLY A 165 0.98 -2.95 27.06
C GLY A 165 1.99 -3.92 26.41
N ILE A 166 2.22 -3.80 25.10
CA ILE A 166 3.16 -4.64 24.35
C ILE A 166 4.34 -3.83 23.82
N ASN A 167 5.36 -4.51 23.31
CA ASN A 167 6.55 -3.89 22.73
C ASN A 167 6.71 -4.23 21.23
N VAL A 168 7.71 -3.60 20.59
CA VAL A 168 8.01 -3.78 19.16
C VAL A 168 8.31 -5.23 18.81
N LYS A 169 8.99 -5.99 19.70
CA LYS A 169 9.26 -7.41 19.49
C LYS A 169 7.97 -8.24 19.42
N THR A 170 7.03 -7.98 20.33
CA THR A 170 5.75 -8.70 20.40
C THR A 170 4.90 -8.47 19.15
N VAL A 171 4.76 -7.20 18.72
CA VAL A 171 4.02 -6.89 17.49
C VAL A 171 4.74 -7.44 16.25
N THR A 172 6.07 -7.49 16.25
CA THR A 172 6.87 -8.11 15.17
C THR A 172 6.55 -9.58 15.06
N GLU A 173 6.68 -10.33 16.16
CA GLU A 173 6.44 -11.78 16.20
C GLU A 173 5.02 -12.10 15.73
N GLN A 174 4.04 -11.35 16.21
CA GLN A 174 2.64 -11.49 15.80
C GLN A 174 2.45 -11.21 14.30
N ALA A 175 3.02 -10.13 13.78
CA ALA A 175 2.91 -9.78 12.36
C ALA A 175 3.61 -10.83 11.47
N MET A 176 4.76 -11.36 11.88
CA MET A 176 5.51 -12.38 11.14
C MET A 176 4.73 -13.70 11.02
N GLU A 177 3.96 -14.06 12.04
CA GLU A 177 3.08 -15.22 12.00
C GLU A 177 1.83 -14.97 11.14
N ASN A 178 1.20 -13.81 11.33
CA ASN A 178 -0.07 -13.51 10.69
C ASN A 178 0.03 -13.19 9.21
N THR A 179 1.07 -12.45 8.79
CA THR A 179 1.11 -11.90 7.42
C THR A 179 1.03 -13.01 6.36
N PRO A 180 1.80 -14.12 6.45
CA PRO A 180 1.65 -15.24 5.51
C PRO A 180 0.33 -16.00 5.63
N ARG A 181 -0.29 -16.03 6.81
CA ARG A 181 -1.60 -16.65 7.02
C ARG A 181 -2.73 -15.84 6.38
N ILE A 182 -2.68 -14.51 6.53
CA ILE A 182 -3.68 -13.59 6.00
C ILE A 182 -3.48 -13.42 4.48
N PHE A 183 -2.23 -13.34 4.02
CA PHE A 183 -1.86 -13.12 2.63
C PHE A 183 -0.87 -14.20 2.17
N PRO A 184 -1.32 -15.43 1.85
CA PRO A 184 -0.43 -16.48 1.39
C PRO A 184 0.42 -16.05 0.19
N ALA A 185 1.68 -16.47 0.16
CA ALA A 185 2.58 -16.14 -0.95
C ALA A 185 2.10 -16.77 -2.26
N LYS A 186 2.37 -16.06 -3.36
CA LYS A 186 2.13 -16.50 -4.73
C LYS A 186 3.41 -16.24 -5.53
N ILE A 187 3.90 -17.29 -6.18
CA ILE A 187 5.08 -17.24 -7.05
C ILE A 187 4.60 -17.67 -8.43
N ASN A 188 4.70 -16.78 -9.41
CA ASN A 188 4.36 -17.04 -10.81
C ASN A 188 5.58 -16.79 -11.69
N THR A 189 5.64 -17.39 -12.86
CA THR A 189 6.57 -16.88 -13.88
C THR A 189 6.02 -15.57 -14.44
N LEU A 190 6.89 -14.66 -14.87
CA LEU A 190 6.43 -13.43 -15.52
C LEU A 190 5.65 -13.75 -16.81
N GLU A 191 6.04 -14.82 -17.50
CA GLU A 191 5.33 -15.38 -18.65
C GLU A 191 3.87 -15.75 -18.34
N GLU A 192 3.60 -16.39 -17.19
CA GLU A 192 2.23 -16.68 -16.74
C GLU A 192 1.40 -15.42 -16.48
N VAL A 193 2.07 -14.32 -16.09
CA VAL A 193 1.40 -13.05 -15.73
C VAL A 193 1.04 -12.24 -16.98
N ILE A 194 1.96 -12.12 -17.94
CA ILE A 194 1.76 -11.25 -19.13
C ILE A 194 1.41 -12.02 -20.41
N GLY A 195 1.51 -13.36 -20.38
CA GLY A 195 1.29 -14.25 -21.52
C GLY A 195 2.54 -14.48 -22.37
N GLU A 196 2.65 -15.69 -22.93
CA GLU A 196 3.79 -16.18 -23.72
C GLU A 196 4.22 -15.22 -24.84
N ILE A 197 3.28 -14.80 -25.72
CA ILE A 197 3.58 -13.93 -26.86
C ILE A 197 4.16 -12.57 -26.41
N ALA A 198 3.56 -11.97 -25.38
CA ALA A 198 4.01 -10.69 -24.86
C ALA A 198 5.40 -10.82 -24.21
N PHE A 199 5.62 -11.92 -23.48
CA PHE A 199 6.89 -12.23 -22.86
C PHE A 199 8.01 -12.44 -23.90
N GLU A 200 7.80 -13.29 -24.91
CA GLU A 200 8.80 -13.54 -25.95
C GLU A 200 9.15 -12.26 -26.74
N THR A 201 8.17 -11.38 -26.95
CA THR A 201 8.37 -10.12 -27.66
C THR A 201 9.16 -9.12 -26.81
N ALA A 202 8.83 -9.00 -25.52
CA ALA A 202 9.47 -8.03 -24.62
C ALA A 202 10.83 -8.50 -24.09
N PHE A 203 11.00 -9.82 -23.92
CA PHE A 203 12.16 -10.46 -23.29
C PHE A 203 12.72 -11.60 -24.15
N PRO A 204 13.09 -11.37 -25.42
CA PRO A 204 13.54 -12.42 -26.32
C PRO A 204 14.83 -13.07 -25.80
N GLY A 205 14.80 -14.38 -25.55
CA GLY A 205 15.96 -15.14 -25.08
C GLY A 205 16.36 -14.89 -23.62
N PHE A 206 15.52 -14.19 -22.84
CA PHE A 206 15.74 -14.03 -21.40
C PHE A 206 15.50 -15.34 -20.64
N GLN A 207 16.16 -15.47 -19.50
CA GLN A 207 15.89 -16.54 -18.56
C GLN A 207 14.54 -16.34 -17.86
N PRO A 208 13.90 -17.41 -17.35
CA PRO A 208 12.66 -17.30 -16.61
C PRO A 208 12.77 -16.30 -15.46
N MET A 209 11.86 -15.34 -15.44
CA MET A 209 11.70 -14.39 -14.35
C MET A 209 10.52 -14.81 -13.48
N TYR A 210 10.65 -14.67 -12.16
CA TYR A 210 9.62 -15.05 -11.21
C TYR A 210 9.04 -13.83 -10.52
N VAL A 211 7.73 -13.65 -10.61
CA VAL A 211 6.98 -12.63 -9.88
C VAL A 211 6.58 -13.21 -8.54
N ILE A 212 7.01 -12.56 -7.46
CA ILE A 212 6.74 -12.96 -6.08
C ILE A 212 5.83 -11.90 -5.47
N THR A 213 4.61 -12.31 -5.14
CA THR A 213 3.57 -11.46 -4.54
C THR A 213 2.76 -12.28 -3.54
N ASN A 214 1.66 -11.75 -3.05
CA ASN A 214 0.70 -12.49 -2.21
C ASN A 214 -0.61 -12.78 -2.97
N ALA A 215 -1.47 -13.60 -2.39
CA ALA A 215 -2.69 -14.09 -3.02
C ALA A 215 -3.66 -12.98 -3.47
N ILE A 216 -3.57 -11.77 -2.91
CA ILE A 216 -4.42 -10.62 -3.28
C ILE A 216 -3.71 -9.60 -4.18
N GLY A 217 -2.40 -9.74 -4.42
CA GLY A 217 -1.61 -8.81 -5.23
C GLY A 217 -1.39 -7.43 -4.59
N ILE A 218 -1.63 -7.28 -3.28
CA ILE A 218 -1.57 -5.98 -2.59
C ILE A 218 -0.53 -6.03 -1.47
N ASN A 219 0.47 -5.14 -1.52
CA ASN A 219 1.62 -5.12 -0.59
C ASN A 219 2.40 -6.47 -0.54
N GLY A 220 2.44 -7.20 -1.65
CA GLY A 220 3.02 -8.53 -1.75
C GLY A 220 4.55 -8.59 -1.68
N ALA A 221 5.27 -7.47 -1.82
CA ALA A 221 6.72 -7.44 -1.62
C ALA A 221 7.14 -7.89 -0.20
N GLY A 222 6.22 -7.85 0.77
CA GLY A 222 6.38 -8.44 2.10
C GLY A 222 6.74 -9.93 2.10
N CYS A 223 6.47 -10.66 1.02
CA CYS A 223 6.84 -12.07 0.83
C CYS A 223 8.35 -12.30 0.92
N LEU A 224 9.17 -11.25 0.74
CA LEU A 224 10.61 -11.27 0.97
C LEU A 224 11.02 -11.77 2.37
N LEU A 225 10.15 -11.54 3.35
CA LEU A 225 10.38 -11.90 4.75
C LEU A 225 9.61 -13.17 5.17
N TYR A 226 8.86 -13.80 4.26
CA TYR A 226 8.09 -15.00 4.58
C TYR A 226 9.05 -16.16 4.77
N LYS A 227 8.89 -16.87 5.88
CA LYS A 227 9.72 -18.04 6.19
C LYS A 227 9.60 -19.07 5.06
N GLY A 228 10.73 -19.34 4.40
CA GLY A 228 10.83 -20.37 3.37
C GLY A 228 10.53 -19.92 1.94
N VAL A 229 9.90 -18.75 1.72
CA VAL A 229 9.55 -18.30 0.36
C VAL A 229 10.78 -18.07 -0.51
N ILE A 230 11.78 -17.36 0.00
CA ILE A 230 13.02 -17.08 -0.74
C ILE A 230 13.82 -18.37 -1.01
N LYS A 231 13.75 -19.34 -0.08
CA LYS A 231 14.32 -20.68 -0.30
C LYS A 231 13.59 -21.43 -1.41
N GLN A 232 12.26 -21.38 -1.43
CA GLN A 232 11.43 -21.99 -2.47
C GLN A 232 11.73 -21.37 -3.85
N VAL A 233 11.89 -20.04 -3.93
CA VAL A 233 12.30 -19.36 -5.16
C VAL A 233 13.67 -19.87 -5.63
N ALA A 234 14.64 -20.02 -4.72
CA ALA A 234 15.96 -20.56 -5.05
C ALA A 234 15.89 -22.00 -5.61
N GLU A 235 15.01 -22.83 -5.05
CA GLU A 235 14.77 -24.20 -5.49
C GLU A 235 14.13 -24.25 -6.88
N ILE A 236 13.16 -23.36 -7.17
CA ILE A 236 12.51 -23.24 -8.48
C ILE A 236 13.49 -22.69 -9.53
N ALA A 237 14.22 -21.62 -9.20
CA ALA A 237 15.23 -21.04 -10.08
C ALA A 237 16.45 -21.96 -10.29
N GLY A 238 16.69 -22.88 -9.33
CA GLY A 238 17.80 -23.82 -9.36
C GLY A 238 19.16 -23.14 -9.22
N GLY A 239 19.29 -22.20 -8.28
CA GLY A 239 20.54 -21.46 -8.03
C GLY A 239 20.35 -20.18 -7.24
N ASP A 240 21.45 -19.45 -7.09
CA ASP A 240 21.44 -18.07 -6.60
C ASP A 240 20.68 -17.15 -7.58
N PHE A 241 20.17 -16.03 -7.08
CA PHE A 241 19.35 -15.13 -7.88
C PHE A 241 19.40 -13.68 -7.41
N TYR A 242 19.15 -12.79 -8.36
CA TYR A 242 18.89 -11.37 -8.14
C TYR A 242 17.43 -11.16 -7.77
N ILE A 243 17.19 -10.19 -6.88
CA ILE A 243 15.86 -9.75 -6.49
C ILE A 243 15.73 -8.27 -6.85
N LEU A 244 14.72 -7.98 -7.65
CA LEU A 244 14.41 -6.66 -8.17
C LEU A 244 13.11 -6.18 -7.53
N PRO A 245 13.14 -5.12 -6.71
CA PRO A 245 11.93 -4.48 -6.19
C PRO A 245 11.17 -3.86 -7.36
N SER A 246 10.04 -4.45 -7.75
CA SER A 246 9.21 -3.89 -8.82
C SER A 246 8.23 -2.86 -8.28
N SER A 247 7.67 -3.09 -7.10
CA SER A 247 6.81 -2.15 -6.37
C SER A 247 6.62 -2.65 -4.93
N ILE A 248 5.84 -1.95 -4.10
CA ILE A 248 5.39 -2.48 -2.81
C ILE A 248 4.51 -3.73 -2.98
N HIS A 249 3.94 -3.95 -4.16
CA HIS A 249 3.01 -5.03 -4.44
C HIS A 249 3.70 -6.35 -4.82
N GLU A 250 4.91 -6.29 -5.37
CA GLU A 250 5.61 -7.48 -5.86
C GLU A 250 7.10 -7.23 -6.07
N ILE A 251 7.86 -8.33 -6.07
CA ILE A 251 9.28 -8.35 -6.41
C ILE A 251 9.51 -9.37 -7.53
N ILE A 252 10.54 -9.12 -8.35
CA ILE A 252 10.94 -10.03 -9.43
C ILE A 252 12.23 -10.72 -9.03
N ALA A 253 12.30 -12.04 -9.23
CA ALA A 253 13.51 -12.82 -9.08
C ALA A 253 14.04 -13.27 -10.44
N ILE A 254 15.35 -13.12 -10.65
CA ILE A 254 16.05 -13.51 -11.87
C ILE A 254 17.26 -14.36 -11.48
N LYS A 255 17.32 -15.59 -12.00
CA LYS A 255 18.44 -16.50 -11.74
C LYS A 255 19.78 -15.84 -12.11
N ASP A 256 20.79 -16.02 -11.27
CA ASP A 256 22.14 -15.64 -11.66
C ASP A 256 22.72 -16.68 -12.63
N SER A 257 22.91 -16.27 -13.88
CA SER A 257 23.53 -17.09 -14.92
C SER A 257 25.06 -16.98 -14.94
N GLY A 258 25.64 -16.11 -14.11
CA GLY A 258 27.06 -15.75 -14.11
C GLY A 258 27.45 -14.71 -15.16
N PHE A 259 26.53 -14.32 -16.03
CA PHE A 259 26.78 -13.35 -17.11
C PHE A 259 25.97 -12.06 -16.97
N ILE A 260 25.13 -11.95 -15.93
CA ILE A 260 24.27 -10.79 -15.75
C ILE A 260 25.06 -9.64 -15.13
N ASN A 261 25.03 -8.49 -15.80
CA ASN A 261 25.63 -7.26 -15.34
C ASN A 261 24.72 -6.59 -14.28
N LYS A 262 25.27 -6.31 -13.09
CA LYS A 262 24.51 -5.77 -11.95
C LYS A 262 24.08 -4.33 -12.19
N GLU A 263 24.94 -3.55 -12.84
CA GLU A 263 24.68 -2.17 -13.22
C GLU A 263 23.55 -2.07 -14.26
N GLU A 264 23.45 -3.06 -15.16
CA GLU A 264 22.33 -3.15 -16.12
C GLU A 264 21.02 -3.46 -15.39
N LEU A 265 21.01 -4.42 -14.45
CA LEU A 265 19.82 -4.69 -13.64
C LEU A 265 19.36 -3.46 -12.86
N ALA A 266 20.28 -2.76 -12.19
CA ALA A 266 19.96 -1.55 -11.44
C ALA A 266 19.40 -0.44 -12.34
N SER A 267 19.95 -0.30 -13.55
CA SER A 267 19.44 0.66 -14.55
C SER A 267 18.03 0.29 -15.02
N MET A 268 17.77 -0.99 -15.27
CA MET A 268 16.44 -1.48 -15.66
C MET A 268 15.40 -1.24 -14.56
N VAL A 269 15.71 -1.59 -13.31
CA VAL A 269 14.80 -1.36 -12.18
C VAL A 269 14.46 0.12 -12.06
N LYS A 270 15.48 0.99 -12.10
CA LYS A 270 15.29 2.43 -12.00
C LYS A 270 14.45 3.00 -13.15
N GLU A 271 14.65 2.52 -14.37
CA GLU A 271 13.89 2.97 -15.54
C GLU A 271 12.40 2.61 -15.40
N VAL A 272 12.10 1.37 -15.02
CA VAL A 272 10.72 0.91 -14.80
C VAL A 272 10.07 1.69 -13.66
N ASN A 273 10.76 1.82 -12.53
CA ASN A 273 10.25 2.56 -11.37
C ASN A 273 9.95 4.03 -11.69
N THR A 274 10.79 4.67 -12.51
CA THR A 274 10.61 6.09 -12.86
C THR A 274 9.49 6.30 -13.87
N SER A 275 9.24 5.34 -14.76
CA SER A 275 8.33 5.53 -15.90
C SER A 275 6.96 4.88 -15.74
N GLN A 276 6.85 3.78 -14.99
CA GLN A 276 5.64 2.95 -14.92
C GLN A 276 5.07 2.80 -13.51
N VAL A 277 5.84 3.07 -12.47
CA VAL A 277 5.42 2.85 -11.08
C VAL A 277 4.91 4.16 -10.49
N ALA A 278 3.73 4.11 -9.87
CA ALA A 278 3.20 5.26 -9.16
C ALA A 278 4.10 5.61 -7.96
N GLU A 279 4.22 6.89 -7.61
CA GLU A 279 5.07 7.33 -6.51
C GLU A 279 4.70 6.66 -5.18
N GLU A 280 3.41 6.41 -4.95
CA GLU A 280 2.91 5.66 -3.79
C GLU A 280 3.25 4.17 -3.80
N ASP A 281 3.53 3.57 -4.95
CA ASP A 281 3.80 2.14 -5.11
C ASP A 281 5.30 1.83 -5.21
N TYR A 282 6.14 2.86 -5.33
CA TYR A 282 7.58 2.72 -5.36
C TYR A 282 8.12 2.00 -4.10
N LEU A 283 9.06 1.06 -4.30
CA LEU A 283 9.72 0.35 -3.21
C LEU A 283 11.22 0.65 -3.11
N SER A 284 12.01 0.37 -4.15
CA SER A 284 13.43 0.75 -4.21
C SER A 284 13.97 0.59 -5.64
N ASP A 285 14.98 1.40 -5.98
CA ASP A 285 15.78 1.25 -7.21
C ASP A 285 16.96 0.28 -7.04
N SER A 286 17.11 -0.29 -5.85
CA SER A 286 18.21 -1.17 -5.52
C SER A 286 18.05 -2.57 -6.08
N VAL A 287 19.19 -3.23 -6.28
CA VAL A 287 19.24 -4.65 -6.62
C VAL A 287 19.69 -5.40 -5.39
N TYR A 288 18.96 -6.47 -5.05
CA TYR A 288 19.35 -7.40 -4.01
C TYR A 288 19.81 -8.73 -4.61
N TYR A 289 20.54 -9.51 -3.82
CA TYR A 289 21.05 -10.82 -4.19
C TYR A 289 20.81 -11.82 -3.08
N TYR A 290 20.33 -13.01 -3.43
CA TYR A 290 20.22 -14.14 -2.52
C TYR A 290 21.22 -15.23 -2.90
N CYS A 291 22.05 -15.59 -1.92
CA CYS A 291 22.97 -16.72 -2.04
C CYS A 291 22.42 -17.94 -1.25
N ILE A 292 22.33 -19.09 -1.90
CA ILE A 292 21.85 -20.34 -1.29
C ILE A 292 22.77 -20.78 -0.14
N GLU A 293 24.08 -20.65 -0.32
CA GLU A 293 25.07 -21.06 0.68
C GLU A 293 24.95 -20.22 1.95
N GLU A 294 24.91 -18.90 1.79
CA GLU A 294 24.85 -17.97 2.92
C GLU A 294 23.43 -17.81 3.52
N LYS A 295 22.39 -18.25 2.78
CA LYS A 295 20.97 -18.16 3.16
C LYS A 295 20.53 -16.75 3.59
N ARG A 296 21.11 -15.72 2.98
CA ARG A 296 20.82 -14.32 3.27
C ARG A 296 20.64 -13.51 2.01
N ILE A 297 19.93 -12.40 2.18
CA ILE A 297 19.73 -11.39 1.14
C ILE A 297 20.67 -10.23 1.43
N ILE A 298 21.39 -9.77 0.42
CA ILE A 298 22.25 -8.60 0.50
C ILE A 298 21.85 -7.58 -0.54
N LYS A 299 22.03 -6.30 -0.22
CA LYS A 299 21.97 -5.22 -1.21
C LYS A 299 23.32 -5.15 -1.93
N ILE A 300 23.26 -5.20 -3.25
CA ILE A 300 24.46 -5.17 -4.10
C ILE A 300 24.58 -3.87 -4.90
N GLN A 301 23.49 -3.10 -5.04
CA GLN A 301 23.48 -1.77 -5.66
C GLN A 301 22.40 -0.90 -5.04
#